data_AF-A0A075I5P7-F1
#
_entry.id   AF-A0A075I5P7-F1
#
_cell.length_a   1.000
_cell.length_b   1.000
_cell.length_c   1.000
_cell.angle_alpha   90.00
_cell.angle_beta   90.00
_cell.angle_gamma   90.00
#
_symmetry.space_group_name_H-M   'P 1'
#
loop_
_entity.id
_entity.type
_entity.pdbx_description
1 polymer ?
#
loop_
_entity_poly.entity_id
_entity_poly.type
_entity_poly.pdbx_seq_one_letter_code
_entity_poly.pdbx_strand_id
1 'polypeptide(L)' 'MVKEFTYHGLSKEELANIPNEKLFKLFTARVRRSLTRGINDDKRKLMEEMKDKNQKKSN' A
#
# COMPACT_ATOMS: atom_id res chain seq x y z
N MET A 1 -10.12 1.07 26.08
CA MET A 1 -8.91 1.47 25.34
C MET A 1 -8.98 0.83 23.95
N VAL A 2 -8.92 1.61 22.88
CA VAL A 2 -9.08 1.06 21.51
C VAL A 2 -7.78 0.37 21.10
N LYS A 3 -7.86 -0.87 20.63
CA LYS A 3 -6.69 -1.61 20.16
C LYS A 3 -6.20 -0.99 18.86
N GLU A 4 -4.97 -0.50 18.86
CA GLU A 4 -4.34 0.06 17.67
C GLU A 4 -4.06 -1.04 16.64
N PHE A 5 -4.26 -0.70 15.37
CA PHE A 5 -3.99 -1.62 14.27
C PHE A 5 -2.48 -1.78 14.09
N THR A 6 -2.04 -3.03 14.03
CA THR A 6 -0.66 -3.38 13.68
C THR A 6 -0.65 -4.46 12.59
N TYR A 7 0.32 -4.39 11.69
CA TYR A 7 0.54 -5.40 10.67
C TYR A 7 1.95 -5.97 10.82
N HIS A 8 2.05 -7.27 11.14
CA HIS A 8 3.32 -7.90 11.53
C HIS A 8 4.08 -7.14 12.64
N GLY A 9 3.34 -6.52 13.57
CA GLY A 9 3.92 -5.71 14.67
C GLY A 9 4.25 -4.27 14.30
N LEU A 10 4.02 -3.85 13.05
CA LEU A 10 4.28 -2.48 12.59
C LEU A 10 3.02 -1.61 12.68
N SER A 11 3.21 -0.37 13.11
CA SER A 11 2.16 0.65 13.15
C SER A 11 1.83 1.16 11.74
N LYS A 12 0.73 1.89 11.61
CA LYS A 12 0.32 2.51 10.33
C LYS A 12 1.37 3.47 9.78
N GLU A 13 2.02 4.25 10.66
CA GLU A 13 3.03 5.25 10.28
C GLU A 13 4.31 4.58 9.81
N GLU A 14 4.72 3.50 10.48
CA GLU A 14 5.88 2.70 10.07
C GLU A 14 5.64 2.06 8.70
N LEU A 15 4.46 1.50 8.47
CA LEU A 15 4.08 0.89 7.19
C LEU A 15 4.10 1.89 6.04
N ALA A 16 3.75 3.16 6.29
CA ALA A 16 3.75 4.21 5.26
C ALA A 16 5.17 4.65 4.86
N ASN A 17 6.13 4.55 5.78
CA ASN A 17 7.51 4.99 5.57
C ASN A 17 8.45 3.88 5.06
N ILE A 18 7.99 2.62 5.06
CA ILE A 18 8.81 1.49 4.59
C ILE A 18 8.94 1.49 3.05
N PRO A 19 10.14 1.23 2.51
CA PRO A 19 10.32 1.03 1.07
C PRO A 19 9.48 -0.13 0.52
N ASN A 20 8.89 0.06 -0.67
CA ASN A 20 8.00 -0.92 -1.32
C ASN A 20 8.58 -2.34 -1.39
N GLU A 21 9.88 -2.48 -1.68
CA GLU A 21 10.55 -3.78 -1.76
C GLU A 21 10.52 -4.55 -0.43
N LYS A 22 10.67 -3.83 0.69
CA LYS A 22 10.58 -4.42 2.04
C LYS A 22 9.13 -4.73 2.38
N LEU A 23 8.20 -3.83 2.04
CA LEU A 23 6.77 -4.03 2.26
C LEU A 23 6.24 -5.27 1.53
N PHE A 24 6.67 -5.51 0.28
CA PHE A 24 6.25 -6.67 -0.50
C PHE A 24 6.66 -8.01 0.14
N LYS A 25 7.72 -8.03 0.96
CA LYS A 25 8.14 -9.24 1.69
C LYS A 25 7.18 -9.62 2.81
N LEU A 26 6.43 -8.66 3.35
CA LEU A 26 5.41 -8.88 4.38
C LEU A 26 4.12 -9.48 3.79
N PHE A 27 3.81 -9.17 2.54
CA PHE A 27 2.59 -9.65 1.89
C PHE A 27 2.58 -11.16 1.64
N THR A 28 1.39 -11.74 1.60
CA THR A 28 1.20 -13.15 1.25
C THR A 28 1.71 -13.46 -0.18
N ALA A 29 2.05 -14.73 -0.43
CA ALA A 29 2.64 -15.17 -1.70
C ALA A 29 1.77 -14.84 -2.93
N ARG A 30 0.44 -14.77 -2.78
CA ARG A 30 -0.48 -14.42 -3.88
C ARG A 30 -0.36 -12.95 -4.28
N VAL A 31 -0.40 -12.06 -3.29
CA VAL A 31 -0.33 -10.60 -3.52
C VAL A 31 1.02 -10.23 -4.12
N ARG A 32 2.09 -10.77 -3.54
CA ARG A 32 3.46 -10.57 -4.03
C ARG A 32 3.59 -10.96 -5.51
N ARG A 33 3.11 -12.14 -5.90
CA ARG A 33 3.11 -12.60 -7.31
C ARG A 33 2.34 -11.67 -8.24
N SER A 34 1.19 -11.15 -7.81
CA SER A 34 0.43 -10.21 -8.63
C SER A 34 1.16 -8.87 -8.81
N LEU A 35 1.89 -8.40 -7.80
CA LEU A 35 2.61 -7.13 -7.88
C LEU A 35 3.91 -7.28 -8.67
N THR A 36 4.65 -8.38 -8.49
CA THR A 36 5.92 -8.63 -9.20
C THR A 36 5.74 -8.89 -10.69
N ARG A 37 4.59 -9.46 -11.10
CA ARG A 37 4.29 -9.69 -12.53
C ARG A 37 3.94 -8.42 -13.29
N GLY A 38 3.67 -7.31 -12.58
CA GLY A 38 3.29 -6.05 -13.17
C GLY A 38 1.85 -5.64 -12.88
N ILE A 39 1.63 -4.33 -12.97
CA ILE A 39 0.35 -3.68 -12.74
C ILE A 39 -0.31 -3.46 -14.11
N ASN A 40 -1.54 -3.95 -14.29
CA ASN A 40 -2.32 -3.70 -15.51
C ASN A 40 -2.78 -2.24 -15.56
N ASP A 41 -3.21 -1.80 -16.73
CA ASP A 41 -3.58 -0.40 -16.97
C ASP A 41 -4.73 0.06 -16.07
N ASP A 42 -5.71 -0.82 -15.79
CA ASP A 42 -6.83 -0.52 -14.89
C ASP A 42 -6.36 -0.18 -13.47
N LYS A 43 -5.42 -0.97 -12.93
CA LYS A 43 -4.86 -0.72 -11.59
C LYS A 43 -4.01 0.54 -11.58
N ARG A 44 -3.34 0.88 -12.69
CA ARG A 44 -2.56 2.12 -12.80
C ARG A 44 -3.48 3.34 -12.78
N LYS A 45 -4.54 3.31 -13.58
CA LYS A 45 -5.58 4.35 -13.59
C LYS A 45 -6.20 4.53 -12.19
N LEU A 46 -6.51 3.44 -11.51
CA LEU A 46 -7.04 3.48 -10.14
C LEU A 46 -6.05 4.14 -9.16
N MET A 47 -4.75 3.84 -9.27
CA MET A 47 -3.74 4.49 -8.42
C MET A 47 -3.63 6.00 -8.68
N GLU A 48 -3.73 6.42 -9.94
CA GLU A 48 -3.74 7.85 -10.31
C GLU A 48 -4.98 8.56 -9.73
N GLU A 49 -6.16 8.00 -9.92
CA GLU A 49 -7.40 8.54 -9.35
C GLU A 49 -7.37 8.65 -7.82
N MET A 50 -6.73 7.68 -7.14
CA MET A 50 -6.53 7.74 -5.69
C MET A 50 -5.56 8.85 -5.26
N LYS A 51 -4.47 9.04 -6.01
CA LYS A 51 -3.52 10.13 -5.75
C LYS A 51 -4.19 11.49 -5.93
N ASP A 52 -4.92 11.68 -7.01
CA ASP A 52 -5.64 12.93 -7.29
C ASP A 52 -6.66 13.26 -6.20
N LYS A 53 -7.41 12.26 -5.72
CA LYS A 53 -8.37 12.44 -4.62
C LYS A 53 -7.70 12.79 -3.30
N ASN A 54 -6.56 12.17 -2.99
CA ASN A 54 -5.81 12.48 -1.77
C ASN A 54 -5.20 13.87 -1.83
N GLN A 55 -4.70 14.31 -2.99
CA GLN A 55 -4.16 15.64 -3.18
C GLN A 55 -5.26 16.73 -3.12
N LYS A 56 -6.42 16.49 -3.73
CA LYS A 56 -7.59 17.38 -3.65
C LYS A 56 -8.16 17.56 -2.25
N LYS A 57 -7.99 16.58 -1.35
CA LYS A 57 -8.41 16.69 0.05
C LYS A 57 -7.42 17.49 0.93
N SER A 58 -6.22 17.77 0.42
CA SER A 58 -5.19 18.52 1.14
C SER A 58 -5.15 20.01 0.76
N ASN A 59 -6.00 20.45 -0.19
CA ASN A 59 -6.17 21.83 -0.63
C ASN A 59 -7.51 22.39 -0.19
#